data_AF-A0A2E4P2A8-F1
#
_entry.id   AF-A0A2E4P2A8-F1
#
_cell.length_a   1.000
_cell.length_b   1.000
_cell.length_c   1.000
_cell.angle_alpha   90.00
_cell.angle_beta   90.00
_cell.angle_gamma   90.00
#
_symmetry.space_group_name_H-M   'P 1'
#
loop_
_entity.id
_entity.type
_entity.pdbx_description
1 polymer ?
#
loop_
_entity_poly.entity_id
_entity_poly.type
_entity_poly.pdbx_seq_one_letter_code
_entity_poly.pdbx_strand_id
1 'polypeptide(L)'
;MTKEDLISVRGPVKNWNARQTSVLSYSVFVSHDGLKEKKELKSRDPSVLQSKLDQQVQKWDEKYQALLERRAKQRNAEQAETDTQEAARVLEECECLLQATLDVDDAVDWSHLRTHPEFRQSKGSLNKVKYNGQGEPVKFDSYREPSIPEESDPEFRSGVQWYHKLIPGLAAEKEEEAVGRWKKAMSAYESEVSRVKEKNDDLRIRFEDERTKYFHARDKYDLENSRKDKVIAELEESWRKGDPEAIHEHSEMVLNNSKYPDWVNVDFELGYRPDERMLVLNYELPSPDSVPTLKEVRYVKTRDEFVEKHITEAQKKALYDRICYQIALRTLHEIWEADEPDNIQGIVFNGFVTAIDKATGIEGRSCILSVQAWKEEFLAIKLELVDPKECFRRLKGVSASSLAAVQAVPPKIKLDFEDSRFVESREVVGGVDEGTNLAAMHWEEFEHLIREIFANEFSGPGAEVKVTKGSRDGGVDAIALDPDPIRGGKIVIQAKRYTNTVGVSAVRDLYGTVVNENANRGILVTTSHYGPDAYQFADGKNLTLIDGGGLLDLLAKHGQKASIDIKAARLLLSDMDLPRCSGHA
;
A
#
# COMPACT_ATOMS: atom_id res chain seq x y z
N MET A 1 8.93 24.42 -25.05
CA MET A 1 9.25 25.22 -26.26
C MET A 1 8.75 26.62 -25.99
N THR A 2 9.64 27.60 -25.95
CA THR A 2 9.28 29.00 -25.69
C THR A 2 8.57 29.58 -26.92
N LYS A 3 7.85 30.71 -26.77
CA LYS A 3 7.13 31.39 -27.87
C LYS A 3 8.02 31.66 -29.10
N GLU A 4 9.32 31.84 -28.88
CA GLU A 4 10.33 32.12 -29.91
C GLU A 4 10.72 30.88 -30.74
N ASP A 5 10.40 29.66 -30.27
CA ASP A 5 10.75 28.41 -30.98
C ASP A 5 9.76 28.03 -32.10
N LEU A 6 8.58 28.67 -32.15
CA LEU A 6 7.49 28.28 -33.07
C LEU A 6 7.47 29.09 -34.38
N ILE A 7 8.17 30.21 -34.43
CA ILE A 7 8.23 31.10 -35.58
C ILE A 7 9.65 31.09 -36.13
N SER A 8 9.81 30.58 -37.35
CA SER A 8 11.11 30.60 -38.03
C SER A 8 11.13 31.71 -39.08
N VAL A 9 12.15 32.57 -39.00
CA VAL A 9 12.37 33.67 -39.94
C VAL A 9 13.67 33.40 -40.71
N ARG A 10 13.60 33.35 -42.04
CA ARG A 10 14.75 33.23 -42.94
C ARG A 10 14.85 34.46 -43.85
N GLY A 11 15.93 35.23 -43.69
CA GLY A 11 16.18 36.46 -44.43
C GLY A 11 16.74 37.57 -43.54
N PRO A 12 16.76 38.83 -44.01
CA PRO A 12 16.25 39.31 -45.29
C PRO A 12 17.19 38.97 -46.47
N VAL A 13 16.65 38.42 -47.54
CA VAL A 13 17.35 38.20 -48.81
C VAL A 13 17.21 39.45 -49.68
N LYS A 14 18.34 39.99 -50.14
CA LYS A 14 18.37 41.11 -51.11
C LYS A 14 18.10 40.56 -52.51
N ASN A 15 17.04 41.05 -53.15
CA ASN A 15 16.74 40.74 -54.54
C ASN A 15 17.40 41.80 -55.41
N TRP A 16 18.36 41.39 -56.23
CA TRP A 16 19.10 42.29 -57.11
C TRP A 16 18.49 42.34 -58.50
N ASN A 17 18.77 43.40 -59.25
CA ASN A 17 18.49 43.43 -60.67
C ASN A 17 19.29 42.35 -61.43
N ALA A 18 18.94 42.04 -62.67
CA ALA A 18 19.57 40.96 -63.46
C ALA A 18 21.09 41.14 -63.66
N ARG A 19 21.61 42.36 -63.47
CA ARG A 19 23.04 42.69 -63.58
C ARG A 19 23.77 42.74 -62.23
N GLN A 20 23.09 42.41 -61.13
CA GLN A 20 23.61 42.49 -59.75
C GLN A 20 24.16 43.87 -59.34
N THR A 21 23.65 44.95 -59.92
CA THR A 21 24.16 46.32 -59.68
C THR A 21 23.31 47.12 -58.70
N SER A 22 22.03 46.80 -58.53
CA SER A 22 21.14 47.50 -57.59
C SER A 22 20.16 46.55 -56.91
N VAL A 23 19.89 46.76 -55.62
CA VAL A 23 18.85 46.03 -54.87
C VAL A 23 17.47 46.55 -55.27
N LEU A 24 16.60 45.67 -55.75
CA LEU A 24 15.23 45.98 -56.15
C LEU A 24 14.24 45.83 -54.99
N SER A 25 14.45 44.85 -54.12
CA SER A 25 13.59 44.59 -52.96
C SER A 25 14.26 43.65 -51.95
N TYR A 26 13.74 43.63 -50.74
CA TYR A 26 14.11 42.70 -49.68
C TYR A 26 12.97 41.68 -49.50
N SER A 27 13.32 40.43 -49.22
CA SER A 27 12.36 39.35 -48.96
C SER A 27 12.69 38.58 -47.69
N VAL A 28 11.67 38.26 -46.92
CA VAL A 28 11.77 37.42 -45.72
C VAL A 28 10.78 36.28 -45.85
N PHE A 29 11.24 35.06 -45.60
CA PHE A 29 10.38 33.88 -45.46
C PHE A 29 10.13 33.65 -43.98
N VAL A 30 8.86 33.58 -43.60
CA VAL A 30 8.46 33.31 -42.23
C VAL A 30 7.54 32.08 -42.20
N SER A 31 7.75 31.19 -41.23
CA SER A 31 6.87 30.04 -40.97
C SER A 31 6.44 30.02 -39.52
N HIS A 32 5.23 29.51 -39.28
CA HIS A 32 4.73 29.21 -37.94
C HIS A 32 4.41 27.72 -37.85
N ASP A 33 5.21 26.97 -37.10
CA ASP A 33 5.14 25.51 -37.08
C ASP A 33 3.86 25.00 -36.40
N GLY A 34 3.41 25.68 -35.33
CA GLY A 34 2.14 25.38 -34.64
C GLY A 34 0.87 25.57 -35.50
N LEU A 35 0.86 26.52 -36.42
CA LEU A 35 -0.24 26.78 -37.37
C LEU A 35 -0.04 26.04 -38.71
N LYS A 36 1.16 25.49 -38.96
CA LYS A 36 1.59 24.92 -40.25
C LYS A 36 1.46 25.90 -41.43
N GLU A 37 1.60 27.20 -41.17
CA GLU A 37 1.53 28.25 -42.19
C GLU A 37 2.93 28.75 -42.56
N LYS A 38 3.13 29.09 -43.85
CA LYS A 38 4.36 29.67 -44.38
C LYS A 38 4.03 30.86 -45.27
N LYS A 39 4.82 31.93 -45.20
CA LYS A 39 4.58 33.14 -45.97
C LYS A 39 5.90 33.81 -46.40
N GLU A 40 5.92 34.35 -47.61
CA GLU A 40 7.01 35.20 -48.11
C GLU A 40 6.53 36.66 -48.08
N LEU A 41 7.30 37.54 -47.45
CA LEU A 41 7.05 38.98 -47.38
C LEU A 41 8.08 39.73 -48.21
N LYS A 42 7.65 40.71 -49.02
CA LYS A 42 8.51 41.53 -49.89
C LYS A 42 8.27 43.03 -49.69
N SER A 43 9.34 43.82 -49.71
CA SER A 43 9.27 45.29 -49.70
C SER A 43 10.50 45.90 -50.38
N ARG A 44 10.36 47.12 -50.92
CA ARG A 44 11.50 47.90 -51.45
C ARG A 44 12.33 48.55 -50.34
N ASP A 45 11.68 48.83 -49.20
CA ASP A 45 12.28 49.44 -48.02
C ASP A 45 12.42 48.39 -46.88
N PRO A 46 13.63 48.19 -46.32
CA PRO A 46 13.88 47.32 -45.17
C PRO A 46 13.02 47.63 -43.94
N SER A 47 12.78 48.91 -43.62
CA SER A 47 11.99 49.31 -42.44
C SER A 47 10.53 48.89 -42.61
N VAL A 48 9.98 49.11 -43.80
CA VAL A 48 8.61 48.65 -44.16
C VAL A 48 8.52 47.12 -44.20
N LEU A 49 9.59 46.42 -44.58
CA LEU A 49 9.62 44.96 -44.52
C LEU A 49 9.56 44.45 -43.08
N GLN A 50 10.32 45.09 -42.17
CA GLN A 50 10.30 44.76 -40.75
C GLN A 50 8.90 44.96 -40.16
N SER A 51 8.26 46.11 -40.41
CA SER A 51 6.88 46.34 -39.92
C SER A 51 5.87 45.33 -40.46
N LYS A 52 6.01 44.88 -41.72
CA LYS A 52 5.17 43.82 -42.30
C LYS A 52 5.42 42.46 -41.63
N LEU A 53 6.66 42.17 -41.26
CA LEU A 53 7.03 40.95 -40.53
C LEU A 53 6.42 40.97 -39.13
N ASP A 54 6.59 42.07 -38.40
CA ASP A 54 6.07 42.23 -37.03
C ASP A 54 4.54 42.09 -37.00
N GLN A 55 3.82 42.74 -37.94
CA GLN A 55 2.36 42.60 -38.07
C GLN A 55 1.93 41.16 -38.39
N GLN A 56 2.69 40.46 -39.22
CA GLN A 56 2.37 39.09 -39.60
C GLN A 56 2.61 38.12 -38.43
N VAL A 57 3.68 38.34 -37.66
CA VAL A 57 3.98 37.60 -36.42
C VAL A 57 2.88 37.82 -35.40
N GLN A 58 2.52 39.08 -35.10
CA GLN A 58 1.45 39.41 -34.16
C GLN A 58 0.10 38.76 -34.56
N LYS A 59 -0.26 38.83 -35.85
CA LYS A 59 -1.48 38.19 -36.35
C LYS A 59 -1.48 36.67 -36.16
N TRP A 60 -0.33 36.03 -36.36
CA TRP A 60 -0.20 34.59 -36.15
C TRP A 60 -0.20 34.24 -34.67
N ASP A 61 0.40 35.06 -33.81
CA ASP A 61 0.33 34.88 -32.36
C ASP A 61 -1.11 34.93 -31.86
N GLU A 62 -1.88 35.95 -32.24
CA GLU A 62 -3.31 36.06 -31.89
C GLU A 62 -4.12 34.84 -32.38
N LYS A 63 -3.88 34.41 -33.63
CA LYS A 63 -4.53 33.23 -34.21
C LYS A 63 -4.15 31.94 -33.48
N TYR A 64 -2.89 31.79 -33.10
CA TYR A 64 -2.38 30.61 -32.40
C TYR A 64 -2.88 30.56 -30.96
N GLN A 65 -2.92 31.70 -30.26
CA GLN A 65 -3.53 31.79 -28.92
C GLN A 65 -5.01 31.40 -28.96
N ALA A 66 -5.79 31.94 -29.90
CA ALA A 66 -7.20 31.55 -30.08
C ALA A 66 -7.38 30.05 -30.38
N LEU A 67 -6.45 29.44 -31.12
CA LEU A 67 -6.45 28.00 -31.38
C LEU A 67 -6.12 27.19 -30.12
N LEU A 68 -5.15 27.62 -29.31
CA LEU A 68 -4.82 26.99 -28.04
C LEU A 68 -5.98 27.08 -27.06
N GLU A 69 -6.60 28.24 -26.93
CA GLU A 69 -7.80 28.44 -26.10
C GLU A 69 -8.94 27.52 -26.57
N ARG A 70 -9.22 27.45 -27.87
CA ARG A 70 -10.24 26.54 -28.40
C ARG A 70 -9.94 25.08 -28.10
N ARG A 71 -8.68 24.65 -28.22
CA ARG A 71 -8.25 23.29 -27.87
C ARG A 71 -8.35 23.02 -26.37
N ALA A 72 -7.99 23.98 -25.53
CA ALA A 72 -8.15 23.86 -24.08
C ALA A 72 -9.62 23.69 -23.71
N LYS A 73 -10.50 24.54 -24.25
CA LYS A 73 -11.96 24.44 -24.04
C LYS A 73 -12.56 23.13 -24.57
N GLN A 74 -11.98 22.57 -25.64
CA GLN A 74 -12.39 21.25 -26.14
C GLN A 74 -11.94 20.13 -25.19
N ARG A 75 -10.67 20.13 -24.75
CA ARG A 75 -10.17 19.15 -23.77
C ARG A 75 -10.95 19.19 -22.47
N ASN A 76 -11.30 20.37 -21.97
CA ASN A 76 -12.13 20.51 -20.76
C ASN A 76 -13.55 19.95 -20.98
N ALA A 77 -14.11 20.10 -22.18
CA ALA A 77 -15.40 19.49 -22.50
C ALA A 77 -15.32 17.96 -22.58
N GLU A 78 -14.25 17.41 -23.17
CA GLU A 78 -13.98 15.97 -23.22
C GLU A 78 -13.74 15.40 -21.81
N GLN A 79 -13.00 16.12 -20.95
CA GLN A 79 -12.81 15.73 -19.55
C GLN A 79 -14.14 15.65 -18.79
N ALA A 80 -15.01 16.66 -18.93
CA ALA A 80 -16.33 16.66 -18.29
C ALA A 80 -17.21 15.48 -18.72
N GLU A 81 -17.08 15.04 -19.98
CA GLU A 81 -17.77 13.85 -20.48
C GLU A 81 -17.22 12.57 -19.83
N THR A 82 -15.89 12.43 -19.74
CA THR A 82 -15.24 11.32 -19.02
C THR A 82 -15.66 11.27 -17.55
N ASP A 83 -15.61 12.41 -16.85
CA ASP A 83 -16.00 12.49 -15.44
C ASP A 83 -17.48 12.13 -15.24
N THR A 84 -18.34 12.50 -16.20
CA THR A 84 -19.76 12.12 -16.20
C THR A 84 -19.96 10.61 -16.38
N GLN A 85 -19.17 9.98 -17.25
CA GLN A 85 -19.21 8.53 -17.43
C GLN A 85 -18.73 7.79 -16.18
N GLU A 86 -17.67 8.28 -15.53
CA GLU A 86 -17.17 7.73 -14.27
C GLU A 86 -18.21 7.87 -13.14
N ALA A 87 -18.83 9.05 -13.00
CA ALA A 87 -19.90 9.27 -12.04
C ALA A 87 -21.09 8.33 -12.25
N ALA A 88 -21.48 8.09 -13.52
CA ALA A 88 -22.52 7.13 -13.86
C ALA A 88 -22.15 5.69 -13.47
N ARG A 89 -20.91 5.27 -13.73
CA ARG A 89 -20.40 3.94 -13.34
C ARG A 89 -20.43 3.76 -11.82
N VAL A 90 -19.98 4.74 -11.05
CA VAL A 90 -19.99 4.68 -9.58
C VAL A 90 -21.41 4.56 -9.02
N LEU A 91 -22.37 5.31 -9.59
CA LEU A 91 -23.78 5.19 -9.19
C LEU A 91 -24.38 3.83 -9.56
N GLU A 92 -24.01 3.27 -10.71
CA GLU A 92 -24.43 1.92 -11.13
C GLU A 92 -23.84 0.84 -10.22
N GLU A 93 -22.56 0.94 -9.85
CA GLU A 93 -21.93 0.04 -8.85
C GLU A 93 -22.69 0.05 -7.52
N CYS A 94 -23.18 1.21 -7.06
CA CYS A 94 -24.00 1.32 -5.86
C CYS A 94 -25.35 0.59 -5.99
N GLU A 95 -25.95 0.58 -7.18
CA GLU A 95 -27.25 -0.07 -7.45
C GLU A 95 -27.14 -1.60 -7.58
N CYS A 96 -25.94 -2.10 -7.89
CA CYS A 96 -25.64 -3.49 -8.25
C CYS A 96 -24.65 -4.18 -7.30
N LEU A 97 -24.40 -3.65 -6.09
CA LEU A 97 -23.49 -4.23 -5.09
C LEU A 97 -23.75 -5.72 -4.82
N LEU A 98 -25.02 -6.13 -4.72
CA LEU A 98 -25.38 -7.54 -4.52
C LEU A 98 -25.06 -8.38 -5.75
N GLN A 99 -25.41 -7.88 -6.95
CA GLN A 99 -25.23 -8.63 -8.20
C GLN A 99 -23.75 -8.85 -8.54
N ALA A 100 -22.88 -7.90 -8.18
CA ALA A 100 -21.45 -8.01 -8.42
C ALA A 100 -20.79 -9.19 -7.71
N THR A 101 -21.37 -9.69 -6.62
CA THR A 101 -20.84 -10.85 -5.87
C THR A 101 -21.39 -12.18 -6.37
N LEU A 102 -22.58 -12.22 -6.98
CA LEU A 102 -23.25 -13.48 -7.34
C LEU A 102 -22.49 -14.31 -8.39
N ASP A 103 -21.60 -13.66 -9.16
CA ASP A 103 -20.74 -14.30 -10.16
C ASP A 103 -19.33 -14.63 -9.63
N VAL A 104 -19.05 -14.31 -8.36
CA VAL A 104 -17.75 -14.48 -7.71
C VAL A 104 -17.83 -15.66 -6.74
N ASP A 105 -16.88 -16.59 -6.84
CA ASP A 105 -16.74 -17.65 -5.85
C ASP A 105 -16.11 -17.07 -4.57
N ASP A 106 -16.93 -16.95 -3.53
CA ASP A 106 -16.55 -16.38 -2.24
C ASP A 106 -15.90 -17.42 -1.29
N ALA A 107 -15.68 -18.65 -1.76
CA ALA A 107 -15.00 -19.67 -0.98
C ALA A 107 -13.53 -19.33 -0.71
N VAL A 108 -13.06 -19.66 0.49
CA VAL A 108 -11.65 -19.49 0.86
C VAL A 108 -10.79 -20.47 0.05
N ASP A 109 -9.90 -19.92 -0.80
CA ASP A 109 -8.91 -20.72 -1.50
C ASP A 109 -7.76 -21.11 -0.56
N TRP A 110 -7.95 -22.23 0.15
CA TRP A 110 -6.96 -22.82 1.05
C TRP A 110 -5.62 -23.13 0.37
N SER A 111 -5.64 -23.40 -0.94
CA SER A 111 -4.41 -23.67 -1.70
C SER A 111 -3.63 -22.39 -1.95
N HIS A 112 -4.33 -21.29 -2.28
CA HIS A 112 -3.73 -19.98 -2.45
C HIS A 112 -3.06 -19.48 -1.17
N LEU A 113 -3.69 -19.66 -0.01
CA LEU A 113 -3.14 -19.26 1.29
C LEU A 113 -1.81 -19.96 1.64
N ARG A 114 -1.56 -21.15 1.10
CA ARG A 114 -0.31 -21.92 1.27
C ARG A 114 0.72 -21.64 0.17
N THR A 115 0.45 -20.68 -0.72
CA THR A 115 1.37 -20.34 -1.81
C THR A 115 2.36 -19.30 -1.31
N HIS A 116 3.65 -19.62 -1.42
CA HIS A 116 4.72 -18.71 -1.05
C HIS A 116 5.57 -18.37 -2.27
N PRO A 117 6.03 -17.11 -2.42
CA PRO A 117 6.96 -16.76 -3.49
C PRO A 117 8.28 -17.56 -3.34
N GLU A 118 8.99 -17.77 -4.44
CA GLU A 118 10.32 -18.39 -4.33
C GLU A 118 11.26 -17.52 -3.48
N PHE A 119 12.09 -18.17 -2.64
CA PHE A 119 13.12 -17.47 -1.87
C PHE A 119 14.07 -16.70 -2.79
N ARG A 120 14.25 -15.41 -2.51
CA ARG A 120 15.19 -14.53 -3.22
C ARG A 120 15.92 -13.64 -2.23
N GLN A 121 17.22 -13.47 -2.45
CA GLN A 121 18.06 -12.54 -1.69
C GLN A 121 18.83 -11.60 -2.62
N SER A 122 19.16 -10.41 -2.11
CA SER A 122 20.06 -9.49 -2.81
C SER A 122 21.40 -10.15 -3.10
N LYS A 123 21.92 -9.95 -4.31
CA LYS A 123 23.25 -10.45 -4.70
C LYS A 123 24.32 -9.84 -3.77
N GLY A 124 25.31 -10.65 -3.41
CA GLY A 124 26.46 -10.21 -2.61
C GLY A 124 27.35 -9.21 -3.34
N SER A 125 28.31 -8.64 -2.62
CA SER A 125 29.19 -7.56 -3.11
C SER A 125 30.54 -8.06 -3.63
N LEU A 126 30.77 -9.38 -3.65
CA LEU A 126 32.03 -9.95 -4.09
C LEU A 126 32.15 -9.94 -5.63
N ASN A 127 32.98 -9.03 -6.15
CA ASN A 127 33.21 -8.82 -7.60
C ASN A 127 33.66 -10.07 -8.39
N LYS A 128 34.23 -11.08 -7.72
CA LYS A 128 34.72 -12.32 -8.33
C LYS A 128 33.75 -13.49 -8.17
N VAL A 129 32.62 -13.30 -7.48
CA VAL A 129 31.59 -14.31 -7.27
C VAL A 129 30.45 -14.08 -8.25
N LYS A 130 29.88 -15.16 -8.79
CA LYS A 130 28.71 -15.13 -9.67
C LYS A 130 27.50 -15.67 -8.93
N TYR A 131 26.41 -14.93 -9.03
CA TYR A 131 25.13 -15.23 -8.38
C TYR A 131 24.08 -15.61 -9.42
N ASN A 132 23.18 -16.54 -9.09
CA ASN A 132 22.04 -16.88 -9.94
C ASN A 132 20.90 -15.84 -9.83
N GLY A 133 19.74 -16.13 -10.43
CA GLY A 133 18.56 -15.25 -10.38
C GLY A 133 17.92 -15.10 -8.99
N GLN A 134 18.17 -16.06 -8.09
CA GLN A 134 17.67 -16.07 -6.71
C GLN A 134 18.67 -15.44 -5.71
N GLY A 135 19.88 -15.10 -6.17
CA GLY A 135 20.94 -14.52 -5.33
C GLY A 135 21.89 -15.55 -4.71
N GLU A 136 21.80 -16.83 -5.10
CA GLU A 136 22.69 -17.90 -4.62
C GLU A 136 24.12 -17.71 -5.17
N PRO A 137 25.17 -17.77 -4.33
CA PRO A 137 26.56 -17.82 -4.79
C PRO A 137 26.87 -19.16 -5.47
N VAL A 138 27.01 -19.16 -6.80
CA VAL A 138 27.19 -20.40 -7.59
C VAL A 138 28.67 -20.74 -7.80
N LYS A 139 29.49 -19.75 -8.13
CA LYS A 139 30.92 -19.94 -8.42
C LYS A 139 31.72 -18.67 -8.23
N PHE A 140 33.04 -18.80 -8.05
CA PHE A 140 33.98 -17.67 -8.05
C PHE A 140 35.10 -17.86 -9.08
N ASP A 141 35.60 -16.75 -9.62
CA ASP A 141 36.71 -16.70 -10.57
C ASP A 141 38.02 -16.37 -9.82
N SER A 142 38.97 -17.30 -9.76
CA SER A 142 40.25 -17.09 -9.04
C SER A 142 41.14 -16.01 -9.68
N TYR A 143 42.06 -15.46 -8.88
CA TYR A 143 43.17 -14.63 -9.34
C TYR A 143 44.19 -15.50 -10.08
N ARG A 144 44.64 -15.02 -11.24
CA ARG A 144 45.64 -15.72 -12.06
C ARG A 144 47.01 -15.64 -11.39
N GLU A 145 47.70 -16.76 -11.34
CA GLU A 145 49.11 -16.80 -10.93
C GLU A 145 49.98 -16.12 -12.00
N PRO A 146 51.03 -15.38 -11.58
CA PRO A 146 51.98 -14.78 -12.52
C PRO A 146 52.72 -15.87 -13.32
N SER A 147 53.26 -15.50 -14.49
CA SER A 147 54.13 -16.37 -15.27
C SER A 147 55.51 -16.49 -14.61
N ILE A 148 56.08 -17.69 -14.60
CA ILE A 148 57.42 -17.95 -14.07
C ILE A 148 58.45 -17.19 -14.93
N PRO A 149 59.32 -16.34 -14.34
CA PRO A 149 60.44 -15.71 -15.05
C PRO A 149 61.45 -16.77 -15.52
N GLU A 150 61.62 -16.91 -16.83
CA GLU A 150 62.59 -17.85 -17.39
C GLU A 150 63.94 -17.15 -17.58
N GLU A 151 65.04 -17.83 -17.27
CA GLU A 151 66.39 -17.28 -17.49
C GLU A 151 66.65 -16.91 -18.97
N SER A 152 65.85 -17.48 -19.88
CA SER A 152 65.89 -17.23 -21.32
C SER A 152 65.18 -15.94 -21.77
N ASP A 153 64.40 -15.29 -20.89
CA ASP A 153 63.62 -14.10 -21.21
C ASP A 153 64.51 -12.93 -21.64
N PRO A 154 64.10 -12.12 -22.63
CA PRO A 154 64.90 -11.02 -23.16
C PRO A 154 65.44 -10.05 -22.09
N GLU A 155 64.68 -9.86 -21.00
CA GLU A 155 65.00 -8.95 -19.89
C GLU A 155 66.12 -9.46 -18.98
N PHE A 156 66.38 -10.77 -18.97
CA PHE A 156 67.39 -11.41 -18.12
C PHE A 156 68.64 -11.84 -18.89
N ARG A 157 68.68 -11.61 -20.21
CA ARG A 157 69.88 -11.82 -21.01
C ARG A 157 70.97 -10.82 -20.61
N SER A 158 72.21 -11.29 -20.55
CA SER A 158 73.39 -10.47 -20.22
C SER A 158 73.71 -9.40 -21.25
N GLY A 159 73.17 -9.51 -22.47
CA GLY A 159 73.41 -8.57 -23.57
C GLY A 159 74.89 -8.52 -24.00
N VAL A 160 75.67 -9.54 -23.67
CA VAL A 160 77.11 -9.63 -23.93
C VAL A 160 77.36 -9.73 -25.44
N GLN A 161 77.79 -8.61 -26.02
CA GLN A 161 78.33 -8.54 -27.38
C GLN A 161 79.79 -9.00 -27.43
N TRP A 162 80.27 -9.40 -28.61
CA TRP A 162 81.62 -9.94 -28.83
C TRP A 162 82.75 -9.02 -28.32
N TYR A 163 82.58 -7.70 -28.41
CA TYR A 163 83.59 -6.73 -27.97
C TYR A 163 83.68 -6.57 -26.44
N HIS A 164 82.66 -6.98 -25.67
CA HIS A 164 82.74 -6.98 -24.19
C HIS A 164 83.67 -8.06 -23.64
N LYS A 165 83.99 -9.09 -24.45
CA LYS A 165 84.96 -10.14 -24.09
C LYS A 165 86.43 -9.69 -24.26
N LEU A 166 86.64 -8.52 -24.88
CA LEU A 166 87.97 -7.91 -25.07
C LEU A 166 88.39 -7.02 -23.89
N ILE A 167 87.45 -6.66 -23.00
CA ILE A 167 87.70 -5.88 -21.78
C ILE A 167 87.71 -6.85 -20.60
N PRO A 168 88.84 -6.98 -19.86
CA PRO A 168 88.92 -7.89 -18.72
C PRO A 168 87.84 -7.59 -17.68
N GLY A 169 87.05 -8.60 -17.30
CA GLY A 169 86.02 -8.50 -16.25
C GLY A 169 84.63 -8.04 -16.71
N LEU A 170 84.52 -7.26 -17.79
CA LEU A 170 83.24 -6.61 -18.18
C LEU A 170 82.17 -7.60 -18.68
N ALA A 171 82.57 -8.67 -19.37
CA ALA A 171 81.64 -9.72 -19.79
C ALA A 171 81.09 -10.52 -18.59
N ALA A 172 81.94 -10.82 -17.61
CA ALA A 172 81.56 -11.52 -16.39
C ALA A 172 80.65 -10.65 -15.50
N GLU A 173 80.96 -9.35 -15.38
CA GLU A 173 80.14 -8.37 -14.68
C GLU A 173 78.72 -8.29 -15.25
N LYS A 174 78.59 -8.22 -16.59
CA LYS A 174 77.28 -8.22 -17.27
C LYS A 174 76.49 -9.52 -17.13
N GLU A 175 77.18 -10.66 -17.07
CA GLU A 175 76.56 -11.97 -16.80
C GLU A 175 76.07 -12.05 -15.34
N GLU A 176 76.88 -11.58 -14.39
CA GLU A 176 76.50 -11.50 -12.97
C GLU A 176 75.32 -10.55 -12.72
N GLU A 177 75.29 -9.39 -13.40
CA GLU A 177 74.14 -8.48 -13.38
C GLU A 177 72.87 -9.11 -13.97
N ALA A 178 73.00 -9.94 -15.01
CA ALA A 178 71.86 -10.65 -15.63
C ALA A 178 71.28 -11.69 -14.67
N VAL A 179 72.15 -12.51 -14.07
CA VAL A 179 71.78 -13.48 -13.04
C VAL A 179 71.19 -12.77 -11.81
N GLY A 180 71.75 -11.63 -11.41
CA GLY A 180 71.22 -10.79 -10.33
C GLY A 180 69.82 -10.24 -10.63
N ARG A 181 69.57 -9.77 -11.85
CA ARG A 181 68.23 -9.33 -12.31
C ARG A 181 67.23 -10.48 -12.29
N TRP A 182 67.60 -11.67 -12.80
CA TRP A 182 66.74 -12.86 -12.78
C TRP A 182 66.44 -13.33 -11.35
N LYS A 183 67.45 -13.43 -10.47
CA LYS A 183 67.24 -13.79 -9.05
C LYS A 183 66.30 -12.83 -8.33
N LYS A 184 66.41 -11.52 -8.61
CA LYS A 184 65.50 -10.51 -8.08
C LYS A 184 64.08 -10.67 -8.63
N ALA A 185 63.93 -10.97 -9.92
CA ALA A 185 62.65 -11.24 -10.55
C ALA A 185 61.99 -12.53 -10.02
N MET A 186 62.78 -13.59 -9.79
CA MET A 186 62.31 -14.84 -9.18
C MET A 186 61.84 -14.64 -7.74
N SER A 187 62.57 -13.88 -6.93
CA SER A 187 62.13 -13.53 -5.56
C SER A 187 60.86 -12.69 -5.56
N ALA A 188 60.72 -11.75 -6.50
CA ALA A 188 59.49 -10.99 -6.69
C ALA A 188 58.32 -11.88 -7.16
N TYR A 189 58.58 -12.83 -8.05
CA TYR A 189 57.62 -13.83 -8.51
C TYR A 189 57.11 -14.71 -7.36
N GLU A 190 58.01 -15.27 -6.53
CA GLU A 190 57.64 -16.10 -5.38
C GLU A 190 56.77 -15.33 -4.38
N SER A 191 57.12 -14.06 -4.13
CA SER A 191 56.32 -13.16 -3.29
C SER A 191 54.94 -12.90 -3.89
N GLU A 192 54.86 -12.70 -5.21
CA GLU A 192 53.59 -12.46 -5.89
C GLU A 192 52.70 -13.71 -5.95
N VAL A 193 53.26 -14.88 -6.21
CA VAL A 193 52.55 -16.17 -6.15
C VAL A 193 51.95 -16.38 -4.78
N SER A 194 52.73 -16.14 -3.72
CA SER A 194 52.26 -16.28 -2.34
C SER A 194 51.09 -15.33 -2.06
N ARG A 195 51.20 -14.07 -2.50
CA ARG A 195 50.12 -13.07 -2.39
C ARG A 195 48.86 -13.45 -3.17
N VAL A 196 49.00 -14.03 -4.36
CA VAL A 196 47.87 -14.50 -5.18
C VAL A 196 47.18 -15.70 -4.52
N LYS A 197 47.96 -16.63 -3.96
CA LYS A 197 47.42 -17.78 -3.21
C LYS A 197 46.61 -17.33 -2.01
N GLU A 198 47.15 -16.43 -1.19
CA GLU A 198 46.43 -15.86 -0.04
C GLU A 198 45.10 -15.19 -0.45
N LYS A 199 45.11 -14.41 -1.54
CA LYS A 199 43.89 -13.79 -2.08
C LYS A 199 42.86 -14.82 -2.57
N ASN A 200 43.31 -15.91 -3.17
CA ASN A 200 42.44 -17.00 -3.62
C ASN A 200 41.85 -17.77 -2.43
N ASP A 201 42.64 -18.01 -1.38
CA ASP A 201 42.19 -18.65 -0.15
C ASP A 201 41.16 -17.79 0.61
N ASP A 202 41.43 -16.48 0.76
CA ASP A 202 40.47 -15.51 1.33
C ASP A 202 39.17 -15.44 0.51
N LEU A 203 39.27 -15.41 -0.83
CA LEU A 203 38.08 -15.43 -1.70
C LEU A 203 37.27 -16.72 -1.53
N ARG A 204 37.93 -17.88 -1.40
CA ARG A 204 37.24 -19.17 -1.15
C ARG A 204 36.50 -19.15 0.19
N ILE A 205 37.16 -18.69 1.26
CA ILE A 205 36.54 -18.59 2.60
C ILE A 205 35.32 -17.68 2.55
N ARG A 206 35.43 -16.50 1.92
CA ARG A 206 34.30 -15.57 1.79
C ARG A 206 33.17 -16.12 0.94
N PHE A 207 33.48 -16.84 -0.13
CA PHE A 207 32.49 -17.52 -0.94
C PHE A 207 31.72 -18.59 -0.15
N GLU A 208 32.43 -19.40 0.64
CA GLU A 208 31.82 -20.42 1.52
C GLU A 208 30.97 -19.79 2.63
N ASP A 209 31.41 -18.67 3.22
CA ASP A 209 30.66 -17.90 4.20
C ASP A 209 29.36 -17.31 3.61
N GLU A 210 29.43 -16.64 2.44
CA GLU A 210 28.23 -16.14 1.76
C GLU A 210 27.27 -17.26 1.39
N ARG A 211 27.79 -18.40 0.93
CA ARG A 211 26.98 -19.58 0.59
C ARG A 211 26.28 -20.13 1.84
N THR A 212 27.00 -20.23 2.95
CA THR A 212 26.43 -20.68 4.24
C THR A 212 25.33 -19.74 4.73
N LYS A 213 25.55 -18.41 4.62
CA LYS A 213 24.55 -17.39 4.96
C LYS A 213 23.30 -17.49 4.08
N TYR A 214 23.47 -17.70 2.77
CA TYR A 214 22.35 -17.89 1.85
C TYR A 214 21.51 -19.13 2.21
N PHE A 215 22.15 -20.29 2.43
CA PHE A 215 21.42 -21.51 2.80
C PHE A 215 20.76 -21.39 4.16
N HIS A 216 21.40 -20.75 5.15
CA HIS A 216 20.78 -20.52 6.45
C HIS A 216 19.54 -19.62 6.34
N ALA A 217 19.61 -18.56 5.53
CA ALA A 217 18.46 -17.68 5.29
C ALA A 217 17.32 -18.40 4.56
N ARG A 218 17.64 -19.23 3.56
CA ARG A 218 16.67 -20.06 2.85
C ARG A 218 16.02 -21.10 3.78
N ASP A 219 16.81 -21.82 4.57
CA ASP A 219 16.28 -22.84 5.48
C ASP A 219 15.39 -22.19 6.56
N LYS A 220 15.71 -20.96 7.02
CA LYS A 220 14.85 -20.17 7.90
C LYS A 220 13.52 -19.80 7.20
N TYR A 221 13.59 -19.33 5.96
CA TYR A 221 12.41 -19.01 5.14
C TYR A 221 11.50 -20.22 4.94
N ASP A 222 12.08 -21.37 4.56
CA ASP A 222 11.35 -22.62 4.35
C ASP A 222 10.69 -23.12 5.66
N LEU A 223 11.38 -22.97 6.80
CA LEU A 223 10.83 -23.32 8.11
C LEU A 223 9.66 -22.41 8.52
N GLU A 224 9.77 -21.10 8.28
CA GLU A 224 8.70 -20.14 8.55
C GLU A 224 7.47 -20.42 7.70
N ASN A 225 7.64 -20.66 6.40
CA ASN A 225 6.54 -21.02 5.50
C ASN A 225 5.91 -22.36 5.88
N SER A 226 6.71 -23.38 6.22
CA SER A 226 6.18 -24.67 6.68
C SER A 226 5.39 -24.55 7.99
N ARG A 227 5.75 -23.62 8.88
CA ARG A 227 4.96 -23.32 10.09
C ARG A 227 3.61 -22.69 9.72
N LYS A 228 3.60 -21.70 8.83
CA LYS A 228 2.37 -21.07 8.34
C LYS A 228 1.44 -22.08 7.67
N ASP A 229 1.98 -22.93 6.80
CA ASP A 229 1.22 -23.96 6.10
C ASP A 229 0.54 -24.94 7.06
N LYS A 230 1.23 -25.31 8.15
CA LYS A 230 0.66 -26.16 9.19
C LYS A 230 -0.51 -25.49 9.90
N VAL A 231 -0.37 -24.22 10.29
CA VAL A 231 -1.46 -23.46 10.93
C VAL A 231 -2.68 -23.39 10.00
N ILE A 232 -2.48 -23.08 8.72
CA ILE A 232 -3.56 -23.04 7.73
C ILE A 232 -4.20 -24.43 7.52
N ALA A 233 -3.42 -25.51 7.58
CA ALA A 233 -3.93 -26.88 7.48
C ALA A 233 -4.73 -27.30 8.71
N GLU A 234 -4.25 -26.95 9.91
CA GLU A 234 -4.94 -27.21 11.18
C GLU A 234 -6.25 -26.42 11.25
N LEU A 235 -6.28 -25.18 10.76
CA LEU A 235 -7.49 -24.37 10.66
C LEU A 235 -8.50 -24.98 9.68
N GLU A 236 -8.07 -25.35 8.46
CA GLU A 236 -8.94 -26.02 7.48
C GLU A 236 -9.54 -27.31 8.05
N GLU A 237 -8.72 -28.15 8.70
CA GLU A 237 -9.18 -29.41 9.27
C GLU A 237 -10.18 -29.18 10.42
N SER A 238 -9.91 -28.20 11.29
CA SER A 238 -10.78 -27.85 12.42
C SER A 238 -12.12 -27.27 11.93
N TRP A 239 -12.08 -26.42 10.91
CA TRP A 239 -13.27 -25.87 10.25
C TRP A 239 -14.13 -26.98 9.63
N ARG A 240 -13.53 -27.93 8.90
CA ARG A 240 -14.26 -29.07 8.33
C ARG A 240 -14.89 -29.99 9.38
N LYS A 241 -14.33 -30.03 10.60
CA LYS A 241 -14.89 -30.78 11.74
C LYS A 241 -15.99 -30.01 12.49
N GLY A 242 -16.21 -28.74 12.14
CA GLY A 242 -17.18 -27.88 12.79
C GLY A 242 -16.71 -27.33 14.14
N ASP A 243 -15.40 -27.16 14.31
CA ASP A 243 -14.86 -26.49 15.49
C ASP A 243 -15.35 -25.03 15.55
N PRO A 244 -15.92 -24.57 16.69
CA PRO A 244 -16.50 -23.23 16.79
C PRO A 244 -15.52 -22.07 16.56
N GLU A 245 -14.26 -22.20 17.00
CA GLU A 245 -13.23 -21.17 16.82
C GLU A 245 -12.83 -21.12 15.34
N ALA A 246 -12.64 -22.27 14.71
CA ALA A 246 -12.33 -22.35 13.28
C ALA A 246 -13.46 -21.85 12.37
N ILE A 247 -14.73 -22.03 12.76
CA ILE A 247 -15.89 -21.46 12.04
C ILE A 247 -15.89 -19.94 12.13
N HIS A 248 -15.58 -19.39 13.32
CA HIS A 248 -15.44 -17.95 13.52
C HIS A 248 -14.34 -17.38 12.60
N GLU A 249 -13.13 -17.93 12.70
CA GLU A 249 -11.98 -17.48 11.90
C GLU A 249 -12.23 -17.59 10.39
N HIS A 250 -12.79 -18.72 9.92
CA HIS A 250 -13.14 -18.89 8.51
C HIS A 250 -14.15 -17.83 8.05
N SER A 251 -15.19 -17.57 8.85
CA SER A 251 -16.20 -16.58 8.49
C SER A 251 -15.62 -15.15 8.44
N GLU A 252 -14.70 -14.83 9.35
CA GLU A 252 -13.95 -13.57 9.32
C GLU A 252 -13.07 -13.47 8.06
N MET A 253 -12.38 -14.55 7.67
CA MET A 253 -11.58 -14.60 6.44
C MET A 253 -12.43 -14.36 5.19
N VAL A 254 -13.63 -14.95 5.11
CA VAL A 254 -14.55 -14.75 3.98
C VAL A 254 -14.94 -13.28 3.86
N LEU A 255 -15.38 -12.66 4.95
CA LEU A 255 -15.86 -11.27 4.94
C LEU A 255 -14.73 -10.27 4.70
N ASN A 256 -13.53 -10.51 5.22
CA ASN A 256 -12.36 -9.66 4.98
C ASN A 256 -11.87 -9.72 3.52
N ASN A 257 -12.11 -10.82 2.82
CA ASN A 257 -11.80 -10.94 1.39
C ASN A 257 -12.91 -10.37 0.48
N SER A 258 -14.06 -9.98 1.03
CA SER A 258 -15.17 -9.42 0.26
C SER A 258 -14.81 -8.06 -0.34
N LYS A 259 -15.04 -7.91 -1.64
CA LYS A 259 -14.65 -6.70 -2.39
C LYS A 259 -15.77 -5.68 -2.41
N TYR A 260 -15.51 -4.50 -1.86
CA TYR A 260 -16.42 -3.35 -1.92
C TYR A 260 -15.77 -2.16 -2.66
N PRO A 261 -16.59 -1.23 -3.19
CA PRO A 261 -16.06 0.04 -3.68
C PRO A 261 -15.35 0.82 -2.58
N ASP A 262 -14.34 1.62 -2.94
CA ASP A 262 -13.44 2.34 -2.02
C ASP A 262 -14.12 3.22 -0.96
N TRP A 263 -15.36 3.66 -1.21
CA TRP A 263 -16.12 4.52 -0.29
C TRP A 263 -16.89 3.74 0.78
N VAL A 264 -16.97 2.41 0.67
CA VAL A 264 -17.57 1.53 1.68
C VAL A 264 -16.45 1.00 2.57
N ASN A 265 -16.49 1.37 3.85
CA ASN A 265 -15.62 0.75 4.84
C ASN A 265 -16.25 -0.54 5.35
N VAL A 266 -15.48 -1.64 5.34
CA VAL A 266 -15.91 -2.94 5.87
C VAL A 266 -15.37 -3.05 7.30
N ASP A 267 -16.28 -3.12 8.26
CA ASP A 267 -15.96 -3.33 9.67
C ASP A 267 -17.11 -4.12 10.30
N PHE A 268 -16.78 -5.13 11.10
CA PHE A 268 -17.78 -6.03 11.68
C PHE A 268 -17.27 -6.74 12.93
N GLU A 269 -18.20 -7.08 13.81
CA GLU A 269 -17.97 -7.97 14.96
C GLU A 269 -18.74 -9.27 14.72
N LEU A 270 -18.09 -10.40 14.97
CA LEU A 270 -18.63 -11.73 14.68
C LEU A 270 -18.63 -12.59 15.95
N GLY A 271 -19.70 -13.37 16.13
CA GLY A 271 -19.80 -14.38 17.17
C GLY A 271 -20.53 -15.62 16.65
N TYR A 272 -20.12 -16.80 17.12
CA TYR A 272 -20.74 -18.06 16.71
C TYR A 272 -21.35 -18.79 17.90
N ARG A 273 -22.59 -19.27 17.73
CA ARG A 273 -23.34 -20.06 18.71
C ARG A 273 -23.43 -21.51 18.24
N PRO A 274 -22.59 -22.42 18.77
CA PRO A 274 -22.50 -23.79 18.27
C PRO A 274 -23.79 -24.59 18.50
N ASP A 275 -24.49 -24.37 19.62
CA ASP A 275 -25.74 -25.08 19.96
C ASP A 275 -26.85 -24.89 18.91
N GLU A 276 -26.90 -23.70 18.30
CA GLU A 276 -27.91 -23.33 17.30
C GLU A 276 -27.33 -23.33 15.87
N ARG A 277 -26.04 -23.63 15.71
CA ARG A 277 -25.29 -23.45 14.45
C ARG A 277 -25.55 -22.08 13.84
N MET A 278 -25.49 -21.06 14.68
CA MET A 278 -25.93 -19.71 14.36
C MET A 278 -24.78 -18.72 14.44
N LEU A 279 -24.54 -18.01 13.34
CA LEU A 279 -23.60 -16.92 13.27
C LEU A 279 -24.33 -15.59 13.58
N VAL A 280 -23.72 -14.73 14.39
CA VAL A 280 -24.27 -13.42 14.73
C VAL A 280 -23.24 -12.36 14.36
N LEU A 281 -23.66 -11.40 13.55
CA LEU A 281 -22.81 -10.36 12.97
C LEU A 281 -23.35 -8.98 13.33
N ASN A 282 -22.51 -8.14 13.92
CA ASN A 282 -22.72 -6.70 13.98
C ASN A 282 -21.87 -6.06 12.88
N TYR A 283 -22.51 -5.58 11.82
CA TYR A 283 -21.83 -5.00 10.67
C TYR A 283 -21.94 -3.47 10.72
N GLU A 284 -20.84 -2.77 10.53
CA GLU A 284 -20.84 -1.31 10.40
C GLU A 284 -21.13 -0.92 8.95
N LEU A 285 -22.31 -0.36 8.73
CA LEU A 285 -22.78 0.10 7.43
C LEU A 285 -22.21 1.50 7.12
N PRO A 286 -22.04 1.84 5.83
CA PRO A 286 -21.58 3.18 5.45
C PRO A 286 -22.53 4.26 5.98
N SER A 287 -22.01 5.46 6.27
CA SER A 287 -22.88 6.57 6.67
C SER A 287 -23.68 7.09 5.47
N PRO A 288 -24.87 7.67 5.68
CA PRO A 288 -25.62 8.30 4.59
C PRO A 288 -24.84 9.41 3.88
N ASP A 289 -23.84 10.01 4.53
CA ASP A 289 -23.04 11.10 3.98
C ASP A 289 -21.84 10.62 3.16
N SER A 290 -21.42 9.35 3.27
CA SER A 290 -20.35 8.79 2.43
C SER A 290 -20.83 8.32 1.05
N VAL A 291 -22.14 8.21 0.83
CA VAL A 291 -22.71 7.75 -0.46
C VAL A 291 -22.36 8.71 -1.60
N PRO A 292 -21.80 8.23 -2.72
CA PRO A 292 -21.54 9.04 -3.90
C PRO A 292 -22.81 9.71 -4.43
N THR A 293 -22.74 11.01 -4.72
CA THR A 293 -23.89 11.79 -5.19
C THR A 293 -23.70 12.43 -6.56
N LEU A 294 -22.47 12.46 -7.08
CA LEU A 294 -22.15 13.08 -8.36
C LEU A 294 -22.87 12.33 -9.49
N LYS A 295 -23.57 13.06 -10.36
CA LYS A 295 -24.34 12.50 -11.47
C LYS A 295 -23.84 12.96 -12.83
N GLU A 296 -23.45 14.21 -12.95
CA GLU A 296 -23.04 14.82 -14.23
C GLU A 296 -22.04 15.93 -13.94
N VAL A 297 -20.97 15.99 -14.73
CA VAL A 297 -20.00 17.08 -14.75
C VAL A 297 -20.16 17.80 -16.09
N ARG A 298 -20.44 19.11 -16.05
CA ARG A 298 -20.63 19.91 -17.26
C ARG A 298 -19.62 21.04 -17.34
N TYR A 299 -18.89 21.11 -18.43
CA TYR A 299 -18.00 22.24 -18.70
C TYR A 299 -18.74 23.42 -19.35
N VAL A 300 -18.78 24.56 -18.65
CA VAL A 300 -19.46 25.78 -19.10
C VAL A 300 -18.45 26.69 -19.83
N LYS A 301 -18.41 26.58 -21.16
CA LYS A 301 -17.45 27.28 -22.05
C LYS A 301 -17.41 28.81 -21.91
N THR A 302 -18.51 29.43 -21.48
CA THR A 302 -18.63 30.88 -21.30
C THR A 302 -17.98 31.37 -20.00
N ARG A 303 -18.00 30.53 -18.95
CA ARG A 303 -17.44 30.83 -17.62
C ARG A 303 -16.08 30.15 -17.39
N ASP A 304 -15.70 29.21 -18.27
CA ASP A 304 -14.47 28.41 -18.16
C ASP A 304 -14.38 27.65 -16.82
N GLU A 305 -15.48 27.01 -16.45
CA GLU A 305 -15.62 26.27 -15.18
C GLU A 305 -16.32 24.93 -15.40
N PHE A 306 -16.04 23.98 -14.50
CA PHE A 306 -16.79 22.74 -14.38
C PHE A 306 -17.94 22.96 -13.39
N VAL A 307 -19.13 22.50 -13.77
CA VAL A 307 -20.33 22.56 -12.94
C VAL A 307 -20.77 21.12 -12.67
N GLU A 308 -20.76 20.75 -11.40
CA GLU A 308 -21.21 19.45 -10.93
C GLU A 308 -22.71 19.46 -10.68
N LYS A 309 -23.35 18.36 -11.02
CA LYS A 309 -24.76 18.11 -10.74
C LYS A 309 -24.87 16.82 -9.97
N HIS A 310 -25.51 16.89 -8.81
CA HIS A 310 -25.72 15.76 -7.93
C HIS A 310 -27.13 15.17 -8.08
N ILE A 311 -27.29 13.94 -7.64
CA ILE A 311 -28.61 13.33 -7.44
C ILE A 311 -29.43 14.12 -6.41
N THR A 312 -30.75 14.01 -6.48
CA THR A 312 -31.62 14.68 -5.51
C THR A 312 -31.57 13.99 -4.14
N GLU A 313 -31.89 14.70 -3.06
CA GLU A 313 -31.96 14.12 -1.71
C GLU A 313 -32.89 12.90 -1.61
N ALA A 314 -34.00 12.89 -2.36
CA ALA A 314 -34.90 11.74 -2.40
C ALA A 314 -34.24 10.52 -3.06
N GLN A 315 -33.46 10.73 -4.12
CA GLN A 315 -32.71 9.68 -4.78
C GLN A 315 -31.56 9.17 -3.90
N LYS A 316 -30.84 10.08 -3.23
CA LYS A 316 -29.79 9.73 -2.27
C LYS A 316 -30.32 8.81 -1.17
N LYS A 317 -31.46 9.16 -0.56
CA LYS A 317 -32.12 8.33 0.47
C LYS A 317 -32.52 6.95 -0.05
N ALA A 318 -33.13 6.88 -1.24
CA ALA A 318 -33.54 5.62 -1.83
C ALA A 318 -32.33 4.73 -2.19
N LEU A 319 -31.26 5.32 -2.70
CA LEU A 319 -30.00 4.64 -3.02
C LEU A 319 -29.35 4.09 -1.73
N TYR A 320 -29.27 4.92 -0.69
CA TYR A 320 -28.73 4.50 0.61
C TYR A 320 -29.52 3.34 1.21
N ASP A 321 -30.85 3.44 1.27
CA ASP A 321 -31.69 2.35 1.78
C ASP A 321 -31.41 1.05 1.01
N ARG A 322 -31.30 1.13 -0.33
CA ARG A 322 -30.97 -0.01 -1.19
C ARG A 322 -29.59 -0.58 -0.91
N ILE A 323 -28.56 0.25 -0.75
CA ILE A 323 -27.18 -0.15 -0.40
C ILE A 323 -27.19 -0.98 0.89
N CYS A 324 -27.82 -0.49 1.95
CA CYS A 324 -27.85 -1.21 3.23
C CYS A 324 -28.51 -2.60 3.13
N TYR A 325 -29.63 -2.71 2.39
CA TYR A 325 -30.25 -4.02 2.16
C TYR A 325 -29.39 -4.93 1.28
N GLN A 326 -28.70 -4.38 0.27
CA GLN A 326 -27.79 -5.15 -0.57
C GLN A 326 -26.62 -5.70 0.23
N ILE A 327 -25.96 -4.88 1.07
CA ILE A 327 -24.86 -5.32 1.96
C ILE A 327 -25.36 -6.46 2.84
N ALA A 328 -26.49 -6.30 3.53
CA ALA A 328 -27.02 -7.35 4.39
C ALA A 328 -27.26 -8.67 3.65
N LEU A 329 -27.91 -8.64 2.48
CA LEU A 329 -28.17 -9.86 1.69
C LEU A 329 -26.90 -10.47 1.10
N ARG A 330 -25.96 -9.62 0.67
CA ARG A 330 -24.67 -10.01 0.13
C ARG A 330 -23.85 -10.76 1.18
N THR A 331 -23.70 -10.18 2.37
CA THR A 331 -23.00 -10.81 3.50
C THR A 331 -23.59 -12.18 3.86
N LEU A 332 -24.93 -12.29 3.90
CA LEU A 332 -25.58 -13.59 4.13
C LEU A 332 -25.22 -14.62 3.06
N HIS A 333 -25.19 -14.21 1.80
CA HIS A 333 -24.87 -15.07 0.67
C HIS A 333 -23.41 -15.54 0.71
N GLU A 334 -22.46 -14.61 0.87
CA GLU A 334 -21.01 -14.87 0.94
C GLU A 334 -20.68 -15.92 2.00
N ILE A 335 -21.22 -15.76 3.22
CA ILE A 335 -20.98 -16.70 4.32
C ILE A 335 -21.51 -18.11 4.00
N TRP A 336 -22.72 -18.22 3.46
CA TRP A 336 -23.31 -19.53 3.17
C TRP A 336 -22.73 -20.20 1.94
N GLU A 337 -22.27 -19.43 0.96
CA GLU A 337 -21.56 -19.94 -0.20
C GLU A 337 -20.20 -20.51 0.20
N ALA A 338 -19.47 -19.81 1.06
CA ALA A 338 -18.18 -20.25 1.54
C ALA A 338 -18.25 -21.42 2.57
N ASP A 339 -19.38 -21.63 3.25
CA ASP A 339 -19.58 -22.69 4.24
C ASP A 339 -19.84 -24.08 3.60
N GLU A 340 -18.82 -24.64 2.94
CA GLU A 340 -18.83 -25.96 2.30
C GLU A 340 -19.25 -27.12 3.26
N PRO A 341 -18.75 -27.20 4.51
CA PRO A 341 -19.06 -28.30 5.43
C PRO A 341 -20.46 -28.21 6.07
N ASP A 342 -21.24 -27.18 5.73
CA ASP A 342 -22.58 -26.93 6.26
C ASP A 342 -22.60 -26.74 7.80
N ASN A 343 -21.65 -25.95 8.30
CA ASN A 343 -21.52 -25.64 9.72
C ASN A 343 -22.54 -24.61 10.20
N ILE A 344 -23.01 -23.72 9.33
CA ILE A 344 -23.83 -22.56 9.68
C ILE A 344 -25.25 -22.73 9.12
N GLN A 345 -26.24 -22.91 10.00
CA GLN A 345 -27.64 -23.09 9.64
C GLN A 345 -28.44 -21.78 9.69
N GLY A 346 -28.05 -20.86 10.57
CA GLY A 346 -28.69 -19.57 10.73
C GLY A 346 -27.68 -18.44 10.80
N ILE A 347 -28.06 -17.27 10.29
CA ILE A 347 -27.27 -16.05 10.43
C ILE A 347 -28.17 -14.92 10.93
N VAL A 348 -27.66 -14.17 11.91
CA VAL A 348 -28.22 -12.90 12.34
C VAL A 348 -27.30 -11.78 11.92
N PHE A 349 -27.82 -10.87 11.11
CA PHE A 349 -27.13 -9.67 10.67
C PHE A 349 -27.75 -8.46 11.37
N ASN A 350 -26.93 -7.67 12.07
CA ASN A 350 -27.29 -6.40 12.67
C ASN A 350 -26.47 -5.28 12.02
N GLY A 351 -27.12 -4.38 11.30
CA GLY A 351 -26.47 -3.25 10.64
C GLY A 351 -26.44 -2.01 11.53
N PHE A 352 -25.26 -1.61 11.96
CA PHE A 352 -24.99 -0.40 12.72
C PHE A 352 -24.52 0.72 11.83
N VAL A 353 -24.84 1.96 12.19
CA VAL A 353 -24.32 3.15 11.54
C VAL A 353 -23.87 4.12 12.61
N THR A 354 -22.65 4.58 12.47
CA THR A 354 -22.10 5.71 13.22
C THR A 354 -22.32 6.97 12.40
N ALA A 355 -23.15 7.87 12.93
CA ALA A 355 -23.44 9.14 12.29
C ALA A 355 -23.65 10.25 13.32
N ILE A 356 -23.37 11.48 12.90
CA ILE A 356 -23.65 12.68 13.69
C ILE A 356 -25.15 12.96 13.64
N ASP A 357 -25.80 12.94 14.79
CA ASP A 357 -27.18 13.38 14.91
C ASP A 357 -27.24 14.89 14.62
N LYS A 358 -27.96 15.26 13.55
CA LYS A 358 -28.06 16.66 13.10
C LYS A 358 -28.80 17.57 14.09
N ALA A 359 -29.59 17.01 15.00
CA ALA A 359 -30.30 17.77 16.03
C ALA A 359 -29.43 18.03 17.27
N THR A 360 -28.57 17.08 17.64
CA THR A 360 -27.74 17.17 18.86
C THR A 360 -26.28 17.51 18.59
N GLY A 361 -25.80 17.29 17.36
CA GLY A 361 -24.40 17.42 16.96
C GLY A 361 -23.50 16.31 17.51
N ILE A 362 -24.08 15.30 18.17
CA ILE A 362 -23.35 14.21 18.83
C ILE A 362 -23.31 13.02 17.87
N GLU A 363 -22.13 12.43 17.72
CA GLU A 363 -21.97 11.16 17.01
C GLU A 363 -22.54 10.02 17.83
N GLY A 364 -23.39 9.21 17.20
CA GLY A 364 -24.04 8.08 17.83
C GLY A 364 -24.03 6.86 16.93
N ARG A 365 -23.73 5.70 17.52
CA ARG A 365 -23.83 4.40 16.86
C ARG A 365 -25.23 3.82 17.08
N SER A 366 -25.96 3.58 16.00
CA SER A 366 -27.33 3.06 16.05
C SER A 366 -27.51 1.85 15.13
N CYS A 367 -28.16 0.80 15.64
CA CYS A 367 -28.62 -0.30 14.80
C CYS A 367 -29.81 0.19 13.96
N ILE A 368 -29.67 0.19 12.63
CA ILE A 368 -30.71 0.70 11.71
C ILE A 368 -31.50 -0.42 11.04
N LEU A 369 -30.93 -1.63 10.98
CA LEU A 369 -31.58 -2.82 10.44
C LEU A 369 -31.06 -4.10 11.12
N SER A 370 -31.92 -5.12 11.19
CA SER A 370 -31.57 -6.42 11.71
C SER A 370 -32.39 -7.52 11.04
N VAL A 371 -31.74 -8.60 10.61
CA VAL A 371 -32.38 -9.77 10.02
C VAL A 371 -31.82 -11.04 10.61
N GLN A 372 -32.70 -12.03 10.77
CA GLN A 372 -32.35 -13.38 11.13
C GLN A 372 -32.89 -14.27 10.01
N ALA A 373 -32.01 -15.01 9.37
CA ALA A 373 -32.33 -15.88 8.24
C ALA A 373 -31.78 -17.29 8.46
N TRP A 374 -32.48 -18.28 7.89
CA TRP A 374 -32.08 -19.68 7.91
C TRP A 374 -31.66 -20.12 6.51
N LYS A 375 -30.64 -20.98 6.43
CA LYS A 375 -29.98 -21.39 5.17
C LYS A 375 -30.98 -21.93 4.15
N GLU A 376 -31.83 -22.87 4.54
CA GLU A 376 -32.83 -23.48 3.66
C GLU A 376 -33.80 -22.45 3.05
N GLU A 377 -34.28 -21.52 3.87
CA GLU A 377 -35.22 -20.48 3.43
C GLU A 377 -34.53 -19.46 2.50
N PHE A 378 -33.26 -19.15 2.76
CA PHE A 378 -32.50 -18.17 2.00
C PHE A 378 -32.03 -18.72 0.65
N LEU A 379 -31.44 -19.93 0.61
CA LEU A 379 -30.95 -20.55 -0.62
C LEU A 379 -32.09 -20.91 -1.60
N ALA A 380 -33.33 -21.01 -1.12
CA ALA A 380 -34.50 -21.15 -1.99
C ALA A 380 -34.84 -19.86 -2.78
N ILE A 381 -34.22 -18.72 -2.43
CA ILE A 381 -34.43 -17.41 -3.06
C ILE A 381 -33.43 -17.22 -4.20
N LYS A 382 -33.92 -16.85 -5.39
CA LYS A 382 -33.06 -16.46 -6.52
C LYS A 382 -32.66 -14.99 -6.40
N LEU A 383 -31.56 -14.72 -5.71
CA LEU A 383 -31.10 -13.36 -5.39
C LEU A 383 -30.90 -12.46 -6.63
N GLU A 384 -30.53 -13.01 -7.78
CA GLU A 384 -30.39 -12.27 -9.05
C GLU A 384 -31.66 -11.49 -9.46
N LEU A 385 -32.83 -12.01 -9.08
CA LEU A 385 -34.14 -11.54 -9.55
C LEU A 385 -34.94 -10.82 -8.47
N VAL A 386 -34.39 -10.64 -7.26
CA VAL A 386 -35.13 -10.01 -6.16
C VAL A 386 -34.88 -8.51 -6.08
N ASP A 387 -35.90 -7.79 -5.61
CA ASP A 387 -35.66 -6.49 -5.01
C ASP A 387 -35.09 -6.67 -3.59
N PRO A 388 -33.91 -6.08 -3.26
CA PRO A 388 -33.27 -6.28 -1.97
C PRO A 388 -34.15 -5.95 -0.76
N LYS A 389 -34.96 -4.88 -0.86
CA LYS A 389 -35.82 -4.44 0.24
C LYS A 389 -36.97 -5.43 0.47
N GLU A 390 -37.63 -5.87 -0.61
CA GLU A 390 -38.70 -6.87 -0.50
C GLU A 390 -38.18 -8.24 -0.05
N CYS A 391 -36.97 -8.62 -0.48
CA CYS A 391 -36.30 -9.83 -0.01
C CYS A 391 -36.00 -9.77 1.49
N PHE A 392 -35.40 -8.67 1.95
CA PHE A 392 -35.13 -8.43 3.37
C PHE A 392 -36.41 -8.50 4.22
N ARG A 393 -37.51 -7.91 3.74
CA ARG A 393 -38.83 -7.97 4.39
C ARG A 393 -39.40 -9.40 4.42
N ARG A 394 -39.21 -10.19 3.37
CA ARG A 394 -39.63 -11.61 3.30
C ARG A 394 -38.91 -12.46 4.35
N LEU A 395 -37.63 -12.18 4.59
CA LEU A 395 -36.82 -12.79 5.68
C LEU A 395 -37.23 -12.27 7.08
N LYS A 396 -38.36 -11.55 7.18
CA LYS A 396 -38.87 -10.92 8.39
C LYS A 396 -37.87 -9.94 9.00
N GLY A 397 -36.97 -9.36 8.20
CA GLY A 397 -36.03 -8.34 8.66
C GLY A 397 -36.76 -7.10 9.21
N VAL A 398 -36.18 -6.48 10.22
CA VAL A 398 -36.69 -5.24 10.83
C VAL A 398 -35.73 -4.13 10.46
N SER A 399 -36.25 -3.02 9.96
CA SER A 399 -35.47 -1.84 9.60
C SER A 399 -36.18 -0.57 10.03
N ALA A 400 -35.45 0.52 10.16
CA ALA A 400 -36.05 1.83 10.33
C ALA A 400 -37.02 2.14 9.17
N SER A 401 -37.98 3.03 9.42
CA SER A 401 -38.90 3.51 8.38
C SER A 401 -38.18 4.24 7.24
N SER A 402 -37.02 4.81 7.55
CA SER A 402 -36.06 5.42 6.62
C SER A 402 -34.65 5.13 7.18
N LEU A 403 -33.84 4.34 6.49
CA LEU A 403 -32.48 4.02 6.97
C LEU A 403 -31.59 5.26 6.92
N ALA A 404 -31.78 6.12 5.91
CA ALA A 404 -31.08 7.40 5.80
C ALA A 404 -31.39 8.40 6.94
N ALA A 405 -32.41 8.14 7.77
CA ALA A 405 -32.72 8.94 8.96
C ALA A 405 -32.02 8.42 10.22
N VAL A 406 -31.31 7.29 10.12
CA VAL A 406 -30.51 6.67 11.19
C VAL A 406 -31.34 6.46 12.48
N GLN A 407 -32.61 6.09 12.33
CA GLN A 407 -33.46 5.78 13.48
C GLN A 407 -33.10 4.40 14.04
N ALA A 408 -32.86 4.33 15.35
CA ALA A 408 -32.50 3.09 16.00
C ALA A 408 -33.65 2.06 16.00
N VAL A 409 -33.30 0.81 15.73
CA VAL A 409 -34.14 -0.38 15.78
C VAL A 409 -33.52 -1.37 16.76
N PRO A 410 -34.30 -2.08 17.59
CA PRO A 410 -33.75 -3.11 18.46
C PRO A 410 -33.18 -4.26 17.61
N PRO A 411 -31.92 -4.67 17.82
CA PRO A 411 -31.36 -5.85 17.16
C PRO A 411 -32.13 -7.10 17.59
N LYS A 412 -32.37 -8.02 16.65
CA LYS A 412 -33.12 -9.26 16.92
C LYS A 412 -32.41 -10.16 17.93
N ILE A 413 -31.09 -10.26 17.81
CA ILE A 413 -30.20 -10.87 18.80
C ILE A 413 -29.09 -9.88 19.07
N LYS A 414 -28.83 -9.58 20.34
CA LYS A 414 -27.69 -8.76 20.74
C LYS A 414 -26.46 -9.65 20.86
N LEU A 415 -25.34 -9.22 20.29
CA LEU A 415 -24.03 -9.74 20.68
C LEU A 415 -23.75 -9.24 22.10
N ASP A 416 -23.79 -10.16 23.05
CA ASP A 416 -23.37 -9.91 24.42
C ASP A 416 -22.08 -10.70 24.66
N PHE A 417 -20.96 -10.01 24.59
CA PHE A 417 -19.61 -10.57 24.81
C PHE A 417 -19.35 -10.97 26.29
N GLU A 418 -20.37 -10.92 27.15
CA GLU A 418 -20.35 -11.52 28.50
C GLU A 418 -21.13 -12.85 28.55
N ASP A 419 -21.82 -13.22 27.46
CA ASP A 419 -22.64 -14.41 27.36
C ASP A 419 -21.78 -15.60 26.93
N SER A 420 -21.57 -16.54 27.87
CA SER A 420 -20.75 -17.75 27.69
C SER A 420 -21.20 -18.70 26.57
N ARG A 421 -22.31 -18.41 25.90
CA ARG A 421 -22.83 -19.16 24.75
C ARG A 421 -22.19 -18.76 23.42
N PHE A 422 -21.46 -17.65 23.38
CA PHE A 422 -20.69 -17.26 22.20
C PHE A 422 -19.27 -17.79 22.31
N VAL A 423 -18.79 -18.38 21.22
CA VAL A 423 -17.35 -18.63 21.08
C VAL A 423 -16.75 -17.35 20.54
N GLU A 424 -16.03 -16.66 21.43
CA GLU A 424 -15.08 -15.63 21.12
C GLU A 424 -13.75 -16.30 20.77
N SER A 425 -12.98 -15.73 19.84
CA SER A 425 -11.57 -16.08 19.65
C SER A 425 -10.88 -15.97 21.01
N ARG A 426 -10.45 -17.11 21.57
CA ARG A 426 -9.92 -17.16 22.94
C ARG A 426 -8.68 -16.29 23.10
N GLU A 427 -8.65 -15.61 24.24
CA GLU A 427 -7.47 -15.05 24.91
C GLU A 427 -6.25 -16.00 24.83
N VAL A 428 -5.25 -15.63 24.03
CA VAL A 428 -3.92 -16.24 24.13
C VAL A 428 -3.11 -15.43 25.15
N VAL A 429 -3.14 -15.88 26.39
CA VAL A 429 -2.11 -15.55 27.38
C VAL A 429 -0.82 -16.24 26.95
N GLY A 430 0.00 -15.55 26.17
CA GLY A 430 1.30 -16.04 25.71
C GLY A 430 2.16 -14.89 25.23
N GLY A 431 3.22 -14.59 25.97
CA GLY A 431 4.13 -13.47 25.67
C GLY A 431 4.65 -13.49 24.24
N VAL A 432 4.82 -12.29 23.67
CA VAL A 432 5.32 -12.08 22.31
C VAL A 432 6.81 -12.43 22.23
N ASP A 433 7.15 -13.40 21.38
CA ASP A 433 8.52 -13.87 21.13
C ASP A 433 9.27 -13.01 20.08
N GLU A 434 10.60 -13.11 20.08
CA GLU A 434 11.56 -12.35 19.25
C GLU A 434 11.31 -12.41 17.73
N GLY A 435 10.47 -13.32 17.26
CA GLY A 435 10.10 -13.52 15.85
C GLY A 435 8.77 -12.91 15.42
N THR A 436 7.96 -12.35 16.33
CA THR A 436 6.63 -11.82 15.99
C THR A 436 6.75 -10.44 15.34
N ASN A 437 6.21 -10.30 14.13
CA ASN A 437 6.07 -9.01 13.47
C ASN A 437 4.73 -8.38 13.85
N LEU A 438 4.74 -7.35 14.70
CA LEU A 438 3.51 -6.72 15.20
C LEU A 438 2.66 -6.09 14.10
N ALA A 439 3.29 -5.66 13.00
CA ALA A 439 2.57 -5.09 11.86
C ALA A 439 1.81 -6.17 11.05
N ALA A 440 2.12 -7.46 11.27
CA ALA A 440 1.54 -8.60 10.57
C ALA A 440 0.70 -9.50 11.49
N MET A 441 0.59 -9.20 12.78
CA MET A 441 -0.25 -9.94 13.74
C MET A 441 -1.72 -9.54 13.61
N HIS A 442 -2.64 -10.33 14.18
CA HIS A 442 -4.07 -9.99 14.12
C HIS A 442 -4.35 -8.65 14.81
N TRP A 443 -5.36 -7.90 14.34
CA TRP A 443 -5.63 -6.56 14.85
C TRP A 443 -6.11 -6.61 16.32
N GLU A 444 -6.90 -7.63 16.67
CA GLU A 444 -7.31 -7.91 18.05
C GLU A 444 -6.12 -8.27 18.93
N GLU A 445 -5.24 -9.18 18.47
CA GLU A 445 -4.03 -9.55 19.21
C GLU A 445 -3.14 -8.33 19.47
N PHE A 446 -3.03 -7.42 18.50
CA PHE A 446 -2.30 -6.17 18.64
C PHE A 446 -2.95 -5.27 19.70
N GLU A 447 -4.27 -5.08 19.66
CA GLU A 447 -4.98 -4.29 20.69
C GLU A 447 -4.82 -4.91 22.08
N HIS A 448 -4.93 -6.23 22.20
CA HIS A 448 -4.72 -6.96 23.45
C HIS A 448 -3.31 -6.79 24.00
N LEU A 449 -2.30 -6.90 23.14
CA LEU A 449 -0.91 -6.64 23.50
C LEU A 449 -0.72 -5.23 24.06
N ILE A 450 -1.29 -4.22 23.39
CA ILE A 450 -1.26 -2.84 23.87
C ILE A 450 -1.94 -2.72 25.23
N ARG A 451 -3.12 -3.32 25.41
CA ARG A 451 -3.84 -3.32 26.70
C ARG A 451 -2.96 -3.88 27.83
N GLU A 452 -2.32 -5.02 27.64
CA GLU A 452 -1.48 -5.67 28.65
C GLU A 452 -0.26 -4.81 29.02
N ILE A 453 0.42 -4.25 28.02
CA ILE A 453 1.61 -3.41 28.23
C ILE A 453 1.25 -2.16 29.02
N PHE A 454 0.12 -1.52 28.70
CA PHE A 454 -0.31 -0.34 29.42
C PHE A 454 -0.85 -0.66 30.82
N ALA A 455 -1.47 -1.83 31.01
CA ALA A 455 -1.78 -2.33 32.35
C ALA A 455 -0.52 -2.46 33.20
N ASN A 456 0.58 -2.98 32.63
CA ASN A 456 1.88 -3.09 33.30
C ASN A 456 2.57 -1.72 33.47
N GLU A 457 2.52 -0.83 32.49
CA GLU A 457 3.11 0.53 32.57
C GLU A 457 2.44 1.36 33.68
N PHE A 458 1.13 1.21 33.83
CA PHE A 458 0.33 1.90 34.85
C PHE A 458 0.05 1.00 36.06
N SER A 459 0.91 0.04 36.43
CA SER A 459 0.69 -0.87 37.57
C SER A 459 1.15 -0.33 38.95
N GLY A 460 1.27 1.00 39.10
CA GLY A 460 1.67 1.64 40.36
C GLY A 460 0.60 1.57 41.47
N PRO A 461 0.96 1.81 42.75
CA PRO A 461 0.00 1.79 43.86
C PRO A 461 -1.14 2.80 43.63
N GLY A 462 -2.34 2.30 43.36
CA GLY A 462 -3.57 3.09 43.16
C GLY A 462 -3.99 3.30 41.70
N ALA A 463 -3.23 2.79 40.73
CA ALA A 463 -3.57 2.88 39.32
C ALA A 463 -4.50 1.74 38.90
N GLU A 464 -5.59 2.10 38.22
CA GLU A 464 -6.62 1.17 37.78
C GLU A 464 -6.74 1.28 36.26
N VAL A 465 -6.33 0.23 35.55
CA VAL A 465 -6.54 0.13 34.10
C VAL A 465 -7.85 -0.63 33.88
N LYS A 466 -8.85 0.08 33.34
CA LYS A 466 -10.12 -0.52 32.96
C LYS A 466 -10.10 -0.81 31.47
N VAL A 467 -10.21 -2.09 31.15
CA VAL A 467 -10.37 -2.56 29.77
C VAL A 467 -11.77 -2.14 29.30
N THR A 468 -11.83 -1.35 28.23
CA THR A 468 -13.06 -1.09 27.50
C THR A 468 -13.24 -2.24 26.51
N LYS A 469 -14.40 -2.92 26.53
CA LYS A 469 -14.72 -3.90 25.49
C LYS A 469 -14.92 -3.15 24.17
N GLY A 470 -14.33 -3.67 23.09
CA GLY A 470 -14.10 -3.00 21.81
C GLY A 470 -15.29 -2.22 21.19
N SER A 471 -14.92 -1.30 20.29
CA SER A 471 -15.71 -0.44 19.37
C SER A 471 -16.87 0.40 19.92
N ARG A 472 -17.41 0.11 21.12
CA ARG A 472 -18.61 0.79 21.65
C ARG A 472 -18.39 2.26 22.03
N ASP A 473 -17.14 2.65 22.30
CA ASP A 473 -16.80 3.96 22.89
C ASP A 473 -15.96 4.85 21.95
N GLY A 474 -16.23 4.85 20.65
CA GLY A 474 -15.57 5.79 19.71
C GLY A 474 -14.08 5.49 19.45
N GLY A 475 -13.73 4.21 19.40
CA GLY A 475 -12.36 3.75 19.09
C GLY A 475 -11.38 3.81 20.27
N VAL A 476 -11.87 3.71 21.50
CA VAL A 476 -11.05 3.58 22.72
C VAL A 476 -10.69 2.12 22.98
N ASP A 477 -9.41 1.80 22.95
CA ASP A 477 -8.93 0.43 23.14
C ASP A 477 -8.62 0.11 24.61
N ALA A 478 -8.29 1.15 25.39
CA ALA A 478 -8.20 1.06 26.85
C ALA A 478 -8.39 2.42 27.54
N ILE A 479 -8.87 2.39 28.78
CA ILE A 479 -8.89 3.55 29.68
C ILE A 479 -8.01 3.25 30.89
N ALA A 480 -6.97 4.05 31.09
CA ALA A 480 -6.13 3.99 32.28
C ALA A 480 -6.45 5.14 33.24
N LEU A 481 -6.54 4.85 34.53
CA LEU A 481 -6.62 5.85 35.59
C LEU A 481 -5.26 5.94 36.29
N ASP A 482 -4.55 7.03 36.05
CA ASP A 482 -3.28 7.33 36.71
C ASP A 482 -3.56 8.03 38.06
N PRO A 483 -3.14 7.49 39.21
CA PRO A 483 -3.43 8.01 40.53
C PRO A 483 -2.54 9.20 40.92
N ASP A 484 -1.57 9.59 40.08
CA ASP A 484 -0.69 10.72 40.38
C ASP A 484 -1.51 12.00 40.65
N PRO A 485 -1.40 12.62 41.84
CA PRO A 485 -2.25 13.75 42.22
C PRO A 485 -1.91 15.07 41.50
N ILE A 486 -0.82 15.12 40.74
CA ILE A 486 -0.32 16.31 40.04
C ILE A 486 -0.41 16.13 38.51
N ARG A 487 -0.13 14.93 38.00
CA ARG A 487 -0.07 14.63 36.56
C ARG A 487 -1.05 13.54 36.10
N GLY A 488 -1.70 12.85 37.04
CA GLY A 488 -2.59 11.73 36.76
C GLY A 488 -3.99 12.15 36.35
N GLY A 489 -4.90 11.18 36.31
CA GLY A 489 -6.27 11.32 35.83
C GLY A 489 -6.63 10.25 34.79
N LYS A 490 -7.73 10.48 34.07
CA LYS A 490 -8.22 9.54 33.06
C LYS A 490 -7.41 9.67 31.77
N ILE A 491 -6.88 8.56 31.29
CA ILE A 491 -6.06 8.44 30.08
C ILE A 491 -6.81 7.55 29.11
N VAL A 492 -7.03 8.06 27.90
CA VAL A 492 -7.59 7.29 26.79
C VAL A 492 -6.45 6.75 25.94
N ILE A 493 -6.50 5.47 25.60
CA ILE A 493 -5.48 4.80 24.82
C ILE A 493 -6.14 4.22 23.57
N GLN A 494 -5.55 4.50 22.42
CA GLN A 494 -5.95 3.98 21.13
C GLN A 494 -4.74 3.38 20.41
N ALA A 495 -4.93 2.28 19.73
CA ALA A 495 -3.98 1.46 19.03
C ALA A 495 -4.41 1.32 17.57
N LYS A 496 -3.50 1.58 16.64
CA LYS A 496 -3.73 1.47 15.20
C LYS A 496 -2.64 0.63 14.55
N ARG A 497 -2.97 -0.62 14.22
CA ARG A 497 -2.09 -1.54 13.46
C ARG A 497 -2.03 -1.15 11.99
N TYR A 498 -1.27 -0.10 11.67
CA TYR A 498 -1.14 0.41 10.31
C TYR A 498 0.19 0.01 9.68
N THR A 499 0.18 -0.18 8.36
CA THR A 499 1.39 -0.32 7.54
C THR A 499 1.73 0.97 6.79
N ASN A 500 0.81 1.94 6.73
CA ASN A 500 1.01 3.23 6.09
C ASN A 500 1.20 4.34 7.13
N THR A 501 1.74 5.48 6.72
CA THR A 501 1.91 6.64 7.61
C THR A 501 0.57 7.07 8.18
N VAL A 502 0.49 7.22 9.50
CA VAL A 502 -0.70 7.68 10.20
C VAL A 502 -0.90 9.17 9.95
N GLY A 503 -2.04 9.52 9.35
CA GLY A 503 -2.42 10.89 9.04
C GLY A 503 -2.93 11.67 10.25
N VAL A 504 -3.11 12.99 10.06
CA VAL A 504 -3.62 13.90 11.11
C VAL A 504 -5.07 13.60 11.53
N SER A 505 -5.85 12.89 10.71
CA SER A 505 -7.22 12.46 11.03
C SER A 505 -7.25 11.64 12.30
N ALA A 506 -6.47 10.56 12.38
CA ALA A 506 -6.44 9.68 13.56
C ALA A 506 -6.06 10.42 14.86
N VAL A 507 -5.18 11.42 14.77
CA VAL A 507 -4.81 12.25 15.94
C VAL A 507 -5.94 13.22 16.34
N ARG A 508 -6.69 13.73 15.37
CA ARG A 508 -7.89 14.55 15.62
C ARG A 508 -9.01 13.72 16.23
N ASP A 509 -9.18 12.49 15.76
CA ASP A 509 -10.18 11.56 16.27
C ASP A 509 -9.88 11.25 17.74
N LEU A 510 -8.64 10.86 18.07
CA LEU A 510 -8.21 10.67 19.46
C LEU A 510 -8.43 11.93 20.31
N TYR A 511 -8.15 13.13 19.78
CA TYR A 511 -8.40 14.37 20.50
C TYR A 511 -9.89 14.57 20.83
N GLY A 512 -10.77 14.26 19.87
CA GLY A 512 -12.22 14.25 20.08
C GLY A 512 -12.61 13.28 21.20
N THR A 513 -12.05 12.07 21.17
CA THR A 513 -12.28 11.05 22.19
C THR A 513 -11.81 11.48 23.58
N VAL A 514 -10.64 12.11 23.69
CA VAL A 514 -10.12 12.66 24.97
C VAL A 514 -11.09 13.69 25.54
N VAL A 515 -11.63 14.57 24.70
CA VAL A 515 -12.61 15.58 25.14
C VAL A 515 -13.93 14.93 25.54
N ASN A 516 -14.44 13.98 24.74
CA ASN A 516 -15.70 13.29 25.01
C ASN A 516 -15.65 12.46 26.31
N GLU A 517 -14.55 11.74 26.51
CA GLU A 517 -14.32 10.92 27.70
C GLU A 517 -13.95 11.76 28.94
N ASN A 518 -13.84 13.08 28.79
CA ASN A 518 -13.34 14.02 29.79
C ASN A 518 -12.00 13.54 30.38
N ALA A 519 -11.14 13.03 29.50
CA ALA A 519 -9.83 12.49 29.81
C ALA A 519 -8.78 13.59 29.90
N ASN A 520 -7.84 13.43 30.81
CA ASN A 520 -6.73 14.35 31.02
C ASN A 520 -5.68 14.22 29.92
N ARG A 521 -5.57 13.04 29.29
CA ARG A 521 -4.57 12.73 28.28
C ARG A 521 -5.06 11.66 27.30
N GLY A 522 -4.61 11.74 26.05
CA GLY A 522 -4.77 10.69 25.03
C GLY A 522 -3.43 10.10 24.61
N ILE A 523 -3.39 8.80 24.35
CA ILE A 523 -2.23 8.09 23.81
C ILE A 523 -2.67 7.39 22.52
N LEU A 524 -2.02 7.70 21.40
CA LEU A 524 -2.18 6.97 20.15
C LEU A 524 -0.94 6.12 19.91
N VAL A 525 -1.13 4.83 19.72
CA VAL A 525 -0.09 3.83 19.49
C VAL A 525 -0.23 3.30 18.08
N THR A 526 0.87 3.14 17.35
CA THR A 526 0.83 2.55 16.01
C THR A 526 2.05 1.69 15.73
N THR A 527 1.87 0.70 14.85
CA THR A 527 2.97 -0.07 14.23
C THR A 527 3.71 0.71 13.13
N SER A 528 3.26 1.91 12.78
CA SER A 528 3.82 2.74 11.70
C SER A 528 4.45 4.04 12.22
N HIS A 529 4.59 5.05 11.35
CA HIS A 529 5.04 6.40 11.71
C HIS A 529 3.94 7.43 11.51
N TYR A 530 4.03 8.56 12.21
CA TYR A 530 3.12 9.70 12.04
C TYR A 530 3.65 10.70 11.01
N GLY A 531 2.74 11.34 10.27
CA GLY A 531 3.10 12.45 9.39
C GLY A 531 3.49 13.73 10.14
N PRO A 532 4.19 14.69 9.51
CA PRO A 532 4.56 15.97 10.13
C PRO A 532 3.35 16.75 10.69
N ASP A 533 2.22 16.71 9.97
CA ASP A 533 0.98 17.39 10.35
C ASP A 533 0.34 16.77 11.61
N ALA A 534 0.54 15.48 11.83
CA ALA A 534 0.06 14.77 13.02
C ALA A 534 0.84 15.23 14.27
N TYR A 535 2.17 15.37 14.17
CA TYR A 535 2.98 15.95 15.24
C TYR A 535 2.66 17.43 15.49
N GLN A 536 2.51 18.24 14.43
CA GLN A 536 2.10 19.64 14.57
C GLN A 536 0.73 19.79 15.23
N PHE A 537 -0.21 18.91 14.93
CA PHE A 537 -1.51 18.95 15.56
C PHE A 537 -1.44 18.50 17.04
N ALA A 538 -0.62 17.51 17.37
CA ALA A 538 -0.44 17.08 18.76
C ALA A 538 0.31 18.12 19.62
N ASP A 539 1.13 18.97 19.00
CA ASP A 539 1.89 20.01 19.70
C ASP A 539 0.97 20.96 20.49
N GLY A 540 1.34 21.19 21.76
CA GLY A 540 0.56 21.97 22.71
C GLY A 540 -0.76 21.33 23.19
N LYS A 541 -1.06 20.08 22.84
CA LYS A 541 -2.24 19.33 23.32
C LYS A 541 -1.83 18.19 24.26
N ASN A 542 -2.76 17.72 25.07
CA ASN A 542 -2.55 16.57 25.97
C ASN A 542 -2.63 15.23 25.21
N LEU A 543 -1.91 15.12 24.09
CA LEU A 543 -1.84 13.93 23.25
C LEU A 543 -0.41 13.40 23.27
N THR A 544 -0.27 12.08 23.24
CA THR A 544 1.03 11.40 23.14
C THR A 544 0.97 10.44 21.97
N LEU A 545 1.91 10.60 21.04
CA LEU A 545 2.01 9.77 19.86
C LEU A 545 3.17 8.80 20.06
N ILE A 546 2.86 7.50 20.07
CA ILE A 546 3.82 6.41 20.14
C ILE A 546 3.83 5.74 18.77
N ASP A 547 4.93 5.93 18.04
CA ASP A 547 5.14 5.33 16.73
C ASP A 547 5.78 3.93 16.88
N GLY A 548 6.02 3.24 15.77
CA GLY A 548 6.55 1.88 15.80
C GLY A 548 7.88 1.77 16.56
N GLY A 549 8.76 2.77 16.46
CA GLY A 549 9.99 2.82 17.25
C GLY A 549 9.71 2.94 18.74
N GLY A 550 8.87 3.90 19.14
CA GLY A 550 8.48 4.09 20.55
C GLY A 550 7.73 2.90 21.15
N LEU A 551 6.96 2.17 20.34
CA LEU A 551 6.26 0.96 20.76
C LEU A 551 7.26 -0.18 21.06
N LEU A 552 8.27 -0.38 20.21
CA LEU A 552 9.32 -1.37 20.45
C LEU A 552 10.11 -1.07 21.72
N ASP A 553 10.39 0.20 22.00
CA ASP A 553 11.04 0.62 23.26
C ASP A 553 10.16 0.31 24.48
N LEU A 554 8.85 0.55 24.37
CA LEU A 554 7.88 0.28 25.43
C LEU A 554 7.78 -1.24 25.71
N LEU A 555 7.71 -2.06 24.67
CA LEU A 555 7.72 -3.52 24.76
C LEU A 555 9.00 -4.04 25.45
N ALA A 556 10.16 -3.54 25.02
CA ALA A 556 11.45 -3.93 25.57
C ALA A 556 11.57 -3.60 27.06
N LYS A 557 11.00 -2.46 27.49
CA LYS A 557 10.94 -2.07 28.91
C LYS A 557 10.16 -3.08 29.76
N HIS A 558 9.13 -3.70 29.20
CA HIS A 558 8.29 -4.72 29.84
C HIS A 558 8.74 -6.16 29.60
N GLY A 559 9.96 -6.35 29.07
CA GLY A 559 10.56 -7.67 28.87
C GLY A 559 10.02 -8.45 27.68
N GLN A 560 9.16 -7.83 26.85
CA GLN A 560 8.67 -8.41 25.61
C GLN A 560 9.59 -7.99 24.46
N LYS A 561 9.89 -8.94 23.57
CA LYS A 561 10.73 -8.67 22.40
C LYS A 561 9.93 -8.95 21.15
N ALA A 562 9.71 -7.93 20.33
CA ALA A 562 9.00 -8.04 19.07
C ALA A 562 9.75 -7.30 17.97
N SER A 563 9.32 -7.48 16.72
CA SER A 563 9.83 -6.73 15.58
C SER A 563 8.69 -6.03 14.85
N ILE A 564 9.01 -4.95 14.14
CA ILE A 564 8.09 -4.29 13.22
C ILE A 564 8.78 -4.24 11.87
N ASP A 565 8.32 -5.06 10.93
CA ASP A 565 8.70 -4.97 9.52
C ASP A 565 7.47 -4.60 8.71
N ILE A 566 7.31 -3.30 8.48
CA ILE A 566 6.22 -2.71 7.70
C ILE A 566 6.27 -3.19 6.25
N LYS A 567 7.46 -3.45 5.69
CA LYS A 567 7.59 -3.89 4.29
C LYS A 567 7.15 -5.34 4.16
N ALA A 568 7.56 -6.21 5.07
CA ALA A 568 7.11 -7.60 5.13
C ALA A 568 5.60 -7.69 5.44
N ALA A 569 5.10 -6.87 6.37
CA ALA A 569 3.67 -6.81 6.68
C ALA A 569 2.85 -6.28 5.50
N ARG A 570 3.34 -5.24 4.80
CA ARG A 570 2.70 -4.77 3.57
C ARG A 570 2.77 -5.82 2.48
N LEU A 571 3.84 -6.62 2.37
CA LEU A 571 3.92 -7.71 1.40
C LEU A 571 2.89 -8.82 1.72
N LEU A 572 2.78 -9.20 2.99
CA LEU A 572 1.81 -10.16 3.48
C LEU A 572 0.37 -9.69 3.27
N LEU A 573 0.09 -8.40 3.52
CA LEU A 573 -1.21 -7.79 3.28
C LEU A 573 -1.45 -7.49 1.79
N SER A 574 -0.40 -7.20 1.00
CA SER A 574 -0.53 -6.91 -0.44
C SER A 574 -0.66 -8.17 -1.28
N ASP A 575 -0.09 -9.30 -0.85
CA ASP A 575 -0.34 -10.60 -1.48
C ASP A 575 -1.78 -11.09 -1.21
N MET A 576 -2.48 -10.49 -0.23
CA MET A 576 -3.94 -10.60 -0.08
C MET A 576 -4.72 -9.60 -0.98
N ASP A 577 -4.07 -8.56 -1.52
CA ASP A 577 -4.66 -7.45 -2.28
C ASP A 577 -4.22 -7.32 -3.76
N LEU A 578 -3.50 -8.28 -4.35
CA LEU A 578 -3.04 -8.13 -5.74
C LEU A 578 -4.20 -8.22 -6.78
N PRO A 579 -4.35 -7.24 -7.69
CA PRO A 579 -5.22 -7.37 -8.85
C PRO A 579 -4.62 -8.37 -9.84
N ARG A 580 -5.45 -9.33 -10.29
CA ARG A 580 -5.13 -10.23 -11.41
C ARG A 580 -4.73 -9.40 -12.63
N CYS A 581 -3.46 -9.44 -13.02
CA CYS A 581 -3.00 -8.87 -14.28
C CYS A 581 -3.64 -9.65 -15.45
N SER A 582 -4.51 -8.99 -16.20
CA SER A 582 -5.03 -9.47 -17.48
C SER A 582 -3.94 -9.37 -18.56
N GLY A 583 -3.21 -10.46 -18.76
CA GLY A 583 -2.37 -10.66 -19.94
C GLY A 583 -3.20 -11.21 -21.09
N HIS A 584 -3.67 -10.33 -21.99
CA HIS A 584 -4.02 -10.74 -23.35
C HIS A 584 -2.72 -10.99 -24.13
N ALA A 585 -2.55 -12.23 -24.60
CA ALA A 585 -1.80 -12.58 -25.80
C ALA A 585 -2.58 -13.66 -26.55
#